data_AF-A0A252A2L3-F1
#
_entry.id   AF-A0A252A2L3-F1
#
_cell.length_a   1.000
_cell.length_b   1.000
_cell.length_c   1.000
_cell.angle_alpha   90.00
_cell.angle_beta   90.00
_cell.angle_gamma   90.00
#
_symmetry.space_group_name_H-M   'P 1'
#
loop_
_entity.id
_entity.type
_entity.pdbx_description
1 polymer ?
#
loop_
_entity_poly.entity_id
_entity_poly.type
_entity_poly.pdbx_seq_one_letter_code
_entity_poly.pdbx_strand_id
1 'polypeptide(L)'
;MNTQKRERPRLALLPKPTVTSGKCVSYDILSDGVIDWDYVDHLWVHPMRDENNGLIYAPCVVFLDNTWMPIGPIGSLEAARRTCFRWSALHDRGVKDKSDPPMPFGISPEGSIVDVRLIELGDSLPGDPWHYDEKTGEFRLNLVVLGVEVANRALCPGITLGERIADVDAKLKKVEGTFRSCDTIQPHLAKAYVTKAREAAVFWLTELQAEEDAEVETPEDDGRSFADAVRKEGLTYEQAVLKLGQYLGDLYSNIRNEDGTPLADAEERKHKAYKAGVERLAYFAGVSA
;
A
#
# COMPACT_ATOMS: atom_id res chain seq x y z
N MET A 1 46.46 33.82 21.02
CA MET A 1 46.47 32.41 20.60
C MET A 1 45.38 31.69 21.38
N ASN A 2 44.22 31.47 20.77
CA ASN A 2 43.12 30.74 21.41
C ASN A 2 42.90 29.47 20.58
N THR A 3 43.35 28.33 21.10
CA THR A 3 43.18 27.02 20.49
C THR A 3 41.72 26.61 20.63
N GLN A 4 40.91 26.90 19.61
CA GLN A 4 39.63 26.23 19.43
C GLN A 4 39.91 24.71 19.39
N LYS A 5 39.58 24.03 20.50
CA LYS A 5 39.45 22.58 20.51
C LYS A 5 38.43 22.24 19.43
N ARG A 6 38.88 21.67 18.30
CA ARG A 6 38.00 20.96 17.37
C ARG A 6 37.28 19.90 18.20
N GLU A 7 35.99 20.10 18.44
CA GLU A 7 35.13 19.03 18.92
C GLU A 7 35.27 17.87 17.94
N ARG A 8 35.66 16.69 18.44
CA ARG A 8 35.71 15.48 17.61
C ARG A 8 34.29 15.29 17.05
N PRO A 9 34.13 15.02 15.74
CA PRO A 9 32.81 14.69 15.20
C PRO A 9 32.28 13.52 16.03
N ARG A 10 31.14 13.72 16.70
CA ARG A 10 30.44 12.63 17.37
C ARG A 10 30.14 11.62 16.28
N LEU A 11 30.72 10.41 16.38
CA LEU A 11 30.33 9.28 15.55
C LEU A 11 28.81 9.15 15.68
N ALA A 12 28.09 9.47 14.60
CA ALA A 12 26.63 9.37 14.58
C ALA A 12 26.31 7.87 14.61
N LEU A 13 25.91 7.39 15.78
CA LEU A 13 25.34 6.05 15.95
C LEU A 13 24.02 6.01 15.22
N LEU A 14 23.84 5.01 14.36
CA LEU A 14 22.58 4.85 13.67
C LEU A 14 21.51 4.35 14.66
N PRO A 15 20.28 4.90 14.63
CA PRO A 15 19.21 4.43 15.48
C PRO A 15 18.90 2.98 15.17
N LYS A 16 18.93 2.12 16.19
CA LYS A 16 18.54 0.72 16.05
C LYS A 16 17.01 0.63 16.05
N PRO A 17 16.37 0.02 15.04
CA PRO A 17 14.93 -0.18 15.06
C PRO A 17 14.58 -1.18 16.18
N THR A 18 13.53 -0.88 16.93
CA THR A 18 13.09 -1.67 18.10
C THR A 18 11.59 -1.95 18.11
N VAL A 19 10.81 -1.20 17.33
CA VAL A 19 9.36 -1.35 17.25
C VAL A 19 9.00 -2.29 16.11
N THR A 20 8.50 -3.48 16.47
CA THR A 20 8.05 -4.52 15.53
C THR A 20 6.53 -4.74 15.57
N SER A 21 5.83 -4.09 16.50
CA SER A 21 4.39 -4.16 16.70
C SER A 21 3.90 -2.86 17.35
N GLY A 22 2.67 -2.46 17.07
CA GLY A 22 1.98 -1.37 17.75
C GLY A 22 1.74 -1.63 19.24
N LYS A 23 1.88 -2.89 19.70
CA LYS A 23 1.87 -3.23 21.13
C LYS A 23 3.17 -2.87 21.86
N CYS A 24 4.25 -2.56 21.13
CA CYS A 24 5.55 -2.24 21.73
C CYS A 24 5.56 -0.85 22.41
N VAL A 25 4.52 -0.05 22.23
CA VAL A 25 4.48 1.36 22.64
C VAL A 25 3.12 1.71 23.28
N SER A 26 3.11 2.76 24.11
CA SER A 26 1.96 3.12 24.98
C SER A 26 1.36 4.49 24.64
N TYR A 27 1.31 4.82 23.35
CA TYR A 27 0.84 6.08 22.74
C TYR A 27 1.91 7.17 22.57
N ASP A 28 2.48 7.21 21.36
CA ASP A 28 3.30 8.27 20.78
C ASP A 28 3.17 8.24 19.25
N ILE A 29 3.57 9.32 18.56
CA ILE A 29 3.82 9.27 17.11
C ILE A 29 5.19 8.61 16.90
N LEU A 30 5.22 7.49 16.19
CA LEU A 30 6.47 6.79 15.92
C LEU A 30 7.34 7.60 14.96
N SER A 31 8.63 7.69 15.29
CA SER A 31 9.64 8.18 14.35
C SER A 31 10.10 7.06 13.42
N ASP A 32 10.52 7.43 12.22
CA ASP A 32 10.96 6.47 11.20
C ASP A 32 12.08 5.54 11.74
N GLY A 33 13.10 6.13 12.37
CA GLY A 33 14.29 5.40 12.83
C GLY A 33 14.06 4.33 13.90
N VAL A 34 12.92 4.33 14.60
CA VAL A 34 12.62 3.31 15.63
C VAL A 34 11.82 2.13 15.10
N ILE A 35 11.21 2.26 13.92
CA ILE A 35 10.37 1.24 13.29
C ILE A 35 11.27 0.20 12.60
N ASP A 36 11.00 -1.08 12.86
CA ASP A 36 11.56 -2.15 12.05
C ASP A 36 10.64 -2.42 10.85
N TRP A 37 11.08 -1.95 9.69
CA TRP A 37 10.33 -2.01 8.43
C TRP A 37 10.16 -3.43 7.88
N ASP A 38 10.92 -4.42 8.37
CA ASP A 38 10.71 -5.84 8.03
C ASP A 38 9.42 -6.38 8.63
N TYR A 39 8.89 -5.72 9.68
CA TYR A 39 7.66 -6.12 10.36
C TYR A 39 6.46 -5.26 9.95
N VAL A 40 6.61 -4.41 8.94
CA VAL A 40 5.55 -3.55 8.41
C VAL A 40 4.88 -4.22 7.22
N ASP A 41 3.57 -4.40 7.29
CA ASP A 41 2.75 -4.90 6.17
C ASP A 41 2.46 -3.77 5.17
N HIS A 42 1.95 -2.64 5.67
CA HIS A 42 1.57 -1.49 4.83
C HIS A 42 1.46 -0.21 5.66
N LEU A 43 1.34 0.90 4.96
CA LEU A 43 0.93 2.18 5.51
C LEU A 43 -0.57 2.36 5.30
N TRP A 44 -1.26 2.99 6.23
CA TRP A 44 -2.68 3.27 6.10
C TRP A 44 -3.00 4.73 6.45
N VAL A 45 -4.21 5.17 6.10
CA VAL A 45 -4.80 6.40 6.63
C VAL A 45 -6.03 6.02 7.46
N HIS A 46 -5.98 6.31 8.76
CA HIS A 46 -7.07 6.00 9.68
C HIS A 46 -8.02 7.19 9.85
N PRO A 47 -9.30 7.07 9.46
CA PRO A 47 -10.30 8.08 9.76
C PRO A 47 -10.67 8.04 11.25
N MET A 48 -10.71 9.21 11.86
CA MET A 48 -11.04 9.44 13.26
C MET A 48 -12.04 10.60 13.38
N ARG A 49 -12.62 10.78 14.56
CA ARG A 49 -13.46 11.94 14.88
C ARG A 49 -12.74 12.83 15.88
N ASP A 50 -12.76 14.14 15.63
CA ASP A 50 -12.34 15.13 16.62
C ASP A 50 -13.41 15.32 17.71
N GLU A 51 -13.12 16.17 18.69
CA GLU A 51 -14.00 16.51 19.81
C GLU A 51 -15.33 17.16 19.36
N ASN A 52 -15.37 17.72 18.15
CA ASN A 52 -16.53 18.38 17.54
C ASN A 52 -17.27 17.47 16.53
N ASN A 53 -16.97 16.16 16.50
CA ASN A 53 -17.46 15.20 15.51
C ASN A 53 -17.02 15.47 14.04
N GLY A 54 -16.03 16.32 13.82
CA GLY A 54 -15.37 16.50 12.54
C GLY A 54 -14.48 15.31 12.18
N LEU A 55 -14.44 14.95 10.89
CA LEU A 55 -13.54 13.92 10.37
C LEU A 55 -12.10 14.42 10.35
N ILE A 56 -11.21 13.70 11.03
CA ILE A 56 -9.76 13.89 11.01
C ILE A 56 -9.07 12.59 10.63
N TYR A 57 -7.83 12.66 10.14
CA TYR A 57 -7.13 11.52 9.58
C TYR A 57 -5.74 11.38 10.19
N ALA A 58 -5.41 10.18 10.63
CA ALA A 58 -4.08 9.84 11.14
C ALA A 58 -3.33 8.99 10.10
N PRO A 59 -2.12 9.40 9.66
CA PRO A 59 -1.25 8.51 8.93
C PRO A 59 -0.69 7.46 9.89
N CYS A 60 -0.77 6.17 9.54
CA CYS A 60 -0.23 5.12 10.40
C CYS A 60 0.55 4.08 9.62
N VAL A 61 1.41 3.39 10.37
CA VAL A 61 2.06 2.16 9.96
C VAL A 61 1.29 0.96 10.52
N VAL A 62 1.15 -0.09 9.73
CA VAL A 62 0.50 -1.35 10.11
C VAL A 62 1.52 -2.46 10.08
N PHE A 63 1.61 -3.18 11.18
CA PHE A 63 2.55 -4.28 11.36
C PHE A 63 1.94 -5.61 10.90
N LEU A 64 2.80 -6.61 10.63
CA LEU A 64 2.40 -7.96 10.21
C LEU A 64 1.47 -8.66 11.22
N ASP A 65 1.48 -8.27 12.49
CA ASP A 65 0.57 -8.79 13.53
C ASP A 65 -0.80 -8.06 13.58
N ASN A 66 -1.11 -7.26 12.56
CA ASN A 66 -2.30 -6.41 12.41
C ASN A 66 -2.46 -5.31 13.48
N THR A 67 -1.41 -5.00 14.22
CA THR A 67 -1.39 -3.80 15.07
C THR A 67 -0.93 -2.59 14.27
N TRP A 68 -1.17 -1.38 14.77
CA TRP A 68 -0.86 -0.15 14.04
C TRP A 68 -0.48 0.99 14.99
N MET A 69 0.27 1.97 14.48
CA MET A 69 0.66 3.18 15.22
C MET A 69 0.71 4.43 14.34
N PRO A 70 0.34 5.62 14.86
CA PRO A 70 0.51 6.88 14.15
C PRO A 70 1.98 7.17 13.84
N ILE A 71 2.26 7.70 12.64
CA ILE A 71 3.61 8.03 12.15
C ILE A 71 3.79 9.51 11.80
N GLY A 72 2.74 10.30 11.97
CA GLY A 72 2.76 11.72 11.65
C GLY A 72 1.60 12.46 12.32
N PRO A 73 1.51 13.78 12.08
CA PRO A 73 0.45 14.59 12.67
C PRO A 73 -0.92 14.15 12.17
N ILE A 74 -1.89 14.10 13.08
CA ILE A 74 -3.30 13.91 12.77
C ILE A 74 -3.84 15.21 12.18
N GLY A 75 -4.58 15.14 11.08
CA GLY A 75 -5.06 16.34 10.39
C GLY A 75 -5.96 16.04 9.21
N SER A 76 -5.79 16.80 8.13
CA SER A 76 -6.56 16.59 6.90
C SER A 76 -6.16 15.29 6.19
N LEU A 77 -7.09 14.76 5.39
CA LEU A 77 -6.86 13.58 4.56
C LEU A 77 -5.64 13.75 3.64
N GLU A 78 -5.48 14.92 3.01
CA GLU A 78 -4.34 15.20 2.12
C GLU A 78 -3.00 15.17 2.87
N ALA A 79 -2.95 15.73 4.09
CA ALA A 79 -1.73 15.73 4.90
C ALA A 79 -1.35 14.32 5.37
N ALA A 80 -2.35 13.52 5.78
CA ALA A 80 -2.14 12.12 6.16
C ALA A 80 -1.65 11.29 4.96
N ARG A 81 -2.34 11.38 3.80
CA ARG A 81 -1.93 10.72 2.55
C ARG A 81 -0.51 11.10 2.15
N ARG A 82 -0.18 12.39 2.15
CA ARG A 82 1.17 12.86 1.79
C ARG A 82 2.25 12.24 2.70
N THR A 83 1.95 12.06 3.98
CA THR A 83 2.87 11.40 4.92
C THR A 83 3.03 9.92 4.60
N CYS A 84 1.92 9.20 4.37
CA CYS A 84 1.94 7.79 3.99
C CYS A 84 2.65 7.57 2.65
N PHE A 85 2.35 8.34 1.61
CA PHE A 85 3.03 8.22 0.31
C PHE A 85 4.51 8.54 0.40
N ARG A 86 4.90 9.56 1.19
CA ARG A 86 6.32 9.87 1.41
C ARG A 86 7.04 8.71 2.07
N TRP A 87 6.45 8.09 3.09
CA TRP A 87 7.06 6.96 3.79
C TRP A 87 7.03 5.69 2.93
N SER A 88 5.95 5.46 2.19
CA SER A 88 5.84 4.39 1.20
C SER A 88 6.99 4.44 0.20
N ALA A 89 7.26 5.62 -0.37
CA ALA A 89 8.38 5.81 -1.30
C ALA A 89 9.78 5.64 -0.66
N LEU A 90 9.90 5.82 0.65
CA LEU A 90 11.17 5.66 1.36
C LEU A 90 11.44 4.21 1.79
N HIS A 91 10.37 3.46 2.07
CA HIS A 91 10.41 2.15 2.72
C HIS A 91 9.94 1.01 1.83
N ASP A 92 9.48 1.33 0.64
CA ASP A 92 8.89 0.42 -0.33
C ASP A 92 7.80 -0.45 0.32
N ARG A 93 6.81 0.25 0.88
CA ARG A 93 5.63 -0.35 1.50
C ARG A 93 4.38 0.22 0.88
N GLY A 94 3.46 -0.65 0.50
CA GLY A 94 2.17 -0.23 -0.06
C GLY A 94 1.39 0.67 0.90
N VAL A 95 0.56 1.56 0.33
CA VAL A 95 -0.41 2.35 1.10
C VAL A 95 -1.79 1.73 0.90
N LYS A 96 -2.34 1.06 1.92
CA LYS A 96 -3.76 0.62 1.90
C LYS A 96 -4.60 1.75 2.48
N ASP A 97 -5.09 2.60 1.60
CA ASP A 97 -6.02 3.65 2.00
C ASP A 97 -7.40 3.03 2.29
N LYS A 98 -7.81 3.04 3.56
CA LYS A 98 -9.15 2.63 3.99
C LYS A 98 -10.10 3.83 4.18
N SER A 99 -9.65 5.06 3.87
CA SER A 99 -10.65 6.09 3.53
C SER A 99 -11.35 5.62 2.27
N ASP A 100 -12.69 5.68 2.26
CA ASP A 100 -13.58 5.05 1.28
C ASP A 100 -12.89 4.83 -0.07
N PRO A 101 -12.91 3.60 -0.61
CA PRO A 101 -12.20 3.29 -1.84
C PRO A 101 -12.49 4.40 -2.84
N PRO A 102 -11.46 5.05 -3.44
CA PRO A 102 -11.71 6.05 -4.45
C PRO A 102 -12.64 5.40 -5.45
N MET A 103 -13.82 6.00 -5.69
CA MET A 103 -14.67 5.55 -6.78
C MET A 103 -13.76 5.36 -7.98
N PRO A 104 -13.72 4.17 -8.62
CA PRO A 104 -12.73 3.86 -9.62
C PRO A 104 -12.64 4.99 -10.63
N PHE A 105 -11.48 5.66 -10.64
CA PHE A 105 -11.23 6.81 -11.50
C PHE A 105 -11.31 6.32 -12.94
N GLY A 106 -12.28 6.83 -13.71
CA GLY A 106 -12.52 6.42 -15.10
C GLY A 106 -13.83 5.68 -15.34
N ILE A 107 -14.56 5.28 -14.30
CA ILE A 107 -15.93 4.79 -14.44
C ILE A 107 -16.89 5.94 -14.15
N SER A 108 -17.58 6.39 -15.19
CA SER A 108 -18.64 7.40 -15.08
C SER A 108 -19.67 6.95 -14.03
N PRO A 109 -19.85 7.70 -12.93
CA PRO A 109 -20.78 7.37 -11.85
C PRO A 109 -22.24 7.50 -12.30
N GLU A 110 -22.50 8.16 -13.43
CA GLU A 110 -23.81 8.24 -14.05
C GLU A 110 -24.39 6.84 -14.31
N GLY A 111 -25.55 6.57 -13.69
CA GLY A 111 -26.26 5.29 -13.84
C GLY A 111 -25.67 4.10 -13.07
N SER A 112 -24.73 4.33 -12.14
CA SER A 112 -24.14 3.27 -11.31
C SER A 112 -24.97 2.91 -10.06
N ILE A 113 -25.70 3.89 -9.51
CA ILE A 113 -26.67 3.69 -8.43
C ILE A 113 -28.03 3.44 -9.07
N VAL A 114 -28.65 2.32 -8.74
CA VAL A 114 -29.95 1.91 -9.29
C VAL A 114 -31.00 1.84 -8.19
N ASP A 115 -32.26 2.05 -8.56
CA ASP A 115 -33.39 2.07 -7.63
C ASP A 115 -33.82 0.63 -7.27
N VAL A 116 -32.90 -0.08 -6.62
CA VAL A 116 -33.10 -1.41 -6.05
C VAL A 116 -32.72 -1.32 -4.58
N ARG A 117 -33.65 -1.65 -3.70
CA ARG A 117 -33.49 -1.48 -2.25
C ARG A 117 -32.89 -2.73 -1.63
N LEU A 118 -32.21 -2.53 -0.50
CA LEU A 118 -31.63 -3.62 0.31
C LEU A 118 -32.65 -4.74 0.57
N ILE A 119 -33.90 -4.41 0.90
CA ILE A 119 -34.95 -5.39 1.20
C ILE A 119 -35.33 -6.31 0.02
N GLU A 120 -35.01 -5.91 -1.21
CA GLU A 120 -35.46 -6.59 -2.44
C GLU A 120 -34.48 -7.69 -2.86
N LEU A 121 -33.22 -7.59 -2.45
CA LEU A 121 -32.19 -8.60 -2.72
C LEU A 121 -31.55 -9.17 -1.44
N GLY A 122 -31.69 -8.49 -0.30
CA GLY A 122 -31.10 -8.89 0.98
C GLY A 122 -29.60 -9.20 0.87
N ASP A 123 -29.18 -10.27 1.52
CA ASP A 123 -27.79 -10.76 1.51
C ASP A 123 -27.48 -11.66 0.29
N SER A 124 -28.33 -11.62 -0.75
CA SER A 124 -28.17 -12.49 -1.93
C SER A 124 -27.06 -12.04 -2.88
N LEU A 125 -26.45 -10.88 -2.61
CA LEU A 125 -25.34 -10.32 -3.37
C LEU A 125 -24.01 -10.52 -2.64
N PRO A 126 -22.90 -10.64 -3.38
CA PRO A 126 -21.59 -10.67 -2.77
C PRO A 126 -21.21 -9.30 -2.17
N GLY A 127 -20.79 -9.33 -0.91
CA GLY A 127 -20.21 -8.17 -0.21
C GLY A 127 -21.28 -7.26 0.36
N ASP A 128 -20.97 -5.97 0.42
CA ASP A 128 -21.87 -4.91 0.86
C ASP A 128 -22.03 -3.85 -0.27
N PRO A 129 -22.71 -4.19 -1.38
CA PRO A 129 -22.80 -3.34 -2.56
C PRO A 129 -23.85 -2.23 -2.42
N TRP A 130 -24.01 -1.67 -1.22
CA TRP A 130 -25.10 -0.77 -0.87
C TRP A 130 -24.58 0.66 -0.68
N HIS A 131 -25.26 1.63 -1.29
CA HIS A 131 -25.00 3.05 -1.15
C HIS A 131 -26.15 3.72 -0.40
N TYR A 132 -25.85 4.44 0.67
CA TYR A 132 -26.84 5.19 1.43
C TYR A 132 -27.17 6.51 0.73
N ASP A 133 -28.41 6.67 0.27
CA ASP A 133 -28.91 7.92 -0.29
C ASP A 133 -29.46 8.82 0.82
N GLU A 134 -28.68 9.83 1.22
CA GLU A 134 -29.04 10.77 2.28
C GLU A 134 -30.33 11.56 2.01
N LYS A 135 -30.75 11.70 0.74
CA LYS A 135 -31.96 12.46 0.38
C LYS A 135 -33.23 11.66 0.63
N THR A 136 -33.16 10.35 0.45
CA THR A 136 -34.31 9.44 0.62
C THR A 136 -34.25 8.67 1.93
N GLY A 137 -33.08 8.61 2.57
CA GLY A 137 -32.85 7.85 3.81
C GLY A 137 -32.81 6.34 3.59
N GLU A 138 -32.56 5.90 2.36
CA GLU A 138 -32.62 4.49 1.95
C GLU A 138 -31.29 4.01 1.34
N PHE A 139 -31.02 2.71 1.47
CA PHE A 139 -29.91 2.06 0.78
C PHE A 139 -30.32 1.63 -0.62
N ARG A 140 -29.52 2.03 -1.61
CA ARG A 140 -29.65 1.68 -3.03
C ARG A 140 -28.48 0.85 -3.51
N LEU A 141 -28.74 -0.05 -4.44
CA LEU A 141 -27.72 -0.88 -5.06
C LEU A 141 -26.71 -0.03 -5.85
N ASN A 142 -25.43 -0.22 -5.57
CA ASN A 142 -24.32 0.37 -6.32
C ASN A 142 -23.60 -0.69 -7.15
N LEU A 143 -23.75 -0.59 -8.47
CA LEU A 143 -23.22 -1.57 -9.42
C LEU A 143 -21.69 -1.55 -9.51
N VAL A 144 -21.06 -0.41 -9.23
CA VAL A 144 -19.60 -0.29 -9.21
C VAL A 144 -19.04 -1.02 -7.99
N VAL A 145 -19.61 -0.77 -6.81
CA VAL A 145 -19.21 -1.46 -5.57
C VAL A 145 -19.43 -2.96 -5.70
N LEU A 146 -20.57 -3.39 -6.26
CA LEU A 146 -20.81 -4.80 -6.57
C LEU A 146 -19.72 -5.40 -7.46
N GLY A 147 -19.28 -4.69 -8.49
CA GLY A 147 -18.19 -5.12 -9.37
C GLY A 147 -16.88 -5.31 -8.61
N VAL A 148 -16.50 -4.34 -7.79
CA VAL A 148 -15.28 -4.38 -6.96
C VAL A 148 -15.34 -5.53 -5.95
N GLU A 149 -16.47 -5.75 -5.29
CA GLU A 149 -16.66 -6.87 -4.35
C GLU A 149 -16.52 -8.24 -5.02
N VAL A 150 -17.05 -8.37 -6.25
CA VAL A 150 -16.88 -9.59 -7.04
C VAL A 150 -15.42 -9.81 -7.44
N ALA A 151 -14.71 -8.74 -7.84
CA ALA A 151 -13.29 -8.78 -8.18
C ALA A 151 -12.43 -9.14 -6.97
N ASN A 152 -12.65 -8.53 -5.80
CA ASN A 152 -11.90 -8.83 -4.57
C ASN A 152 -12.04 -10.30 -4.16
N ARG A 153 -13.22 -10.89 -4.34
CA ARG A 153 -13.44 -12.33 -4.08
C ARG A 153 -12.73 -13.24 -5.09
N ALA A 154 -12.32 -12.72 -6.25
CA ALA A 154 -11.59 -13.44 -7.30
C ALA A 154 -10.07 -13.30 -7.17
N LEU A 155 -9.58 -12.52 -6.20
CA LEU A 155 -8.16 -12.43 -5.89
C LEU A 155 -7.69 -13.74 -5.27
N CYS A 156 -6.87 -14.47 -6.01
CA CYS A 156 -6.17 -15.66 -5.55
C CYS A 156 -4.68 -15.53 -5.91
N PRO A 157 -3.75 -15.89 -5.01
CA PRO A 157 -2.33 -15.90 -5.33
C PRO A 157 -2.02 -16.88 -6.47
N GLY A 158 -1.12 -16.49 -7.38
CA GLY A 158 -0.56 -17.39 -8.40
C GLY A 158 -1.48 -17.68 -9.60
N ILE A 159 -2.58 -16.95 -9.78
CA ILE A 159 -3.40 -17.00 -11.00
C ILE A 159 -3.28 -15.71 -11.81
N THR A 160 -3.34 -15.85 -13.13
CA THR A 160 -3.21 -14.74 -14.09
C THR A 160 -4.42 -13.81 -14.07
N LEU A 161 -4.25 -12.57 -14.55
CA LEU A 161 -5.35 -11.62 -14.75
C LEU A 161 -6.50 -12.22 -15.59
N GLY A 162 -6.18 -12.99 -16.63
CA GLY A 162 -7.18 -13.65 -17.47
C GLY A 162 -8.03 -14.67 -16.70
N GLU A 163 -7.42 -15.43 -15.79
CA GLU A 163 -8.12 -16.39 -14.92
C GLU A 163 -8.97 -15.67 -13.86
N ARG A 164 -8.48 -14.57 -13.29
CA ARG A 164 -9.25 -13.71 -12.36
C ARG A 164 -10.50 -13.15 -13.05
N ILE A 165 -10.38 -12.66 -14.28
CA ILE A 165 -11.52 -12.15 -15.08
C ILE A 165 -12.53 -13.27 -15.39
N ALA A 166 -12.06 -14.49 -15.71
CA ALA A 166 -12.95 -15.62 -15.96
C ALA A 166 -13.77 -16.02 -14.71
N ASP A 167 -13.16 -15.98 -13.53
CA ASP A 167 -13.85 -16.24 -12.26
C ASP A 167 -14.86 -15.12 -11.93
N VAL A 168 -14.51 -13.86 -12.18
CA VAL A 168 -15.45 -12.72 -12.11
C VAL A 168 -16.67 -12.97 -13.01
N ASP A 169 -16.45 -13.38 -14.26
CA ASP A 169 -17.54 -13.65 -15.21
C ASP A 169 -18.46 -14.78 -14.71
N ALA A 170 -17.89 -15.84 -14.12
CA ALA A 170 -18.67 -16.93 -13.52
C ALA A 170 -19.51 -16.48 -12.32
N LYS A 171 -18.97 -15.59 -11.48
CA LYS A 171 -19.68 -15.01 -10.32
C LYS A 171 -20.77 -14.03 -10.75
N LEU A 172 -20.49 -13.17 -11.74
CA LEU A 172 -21.46 -12.25 -12.30
C LEU A 172 -22.63 -12.96 -12.96
N LYS A 173 -22.42 -14.14 -13.54
CA LYS A 173 -23.52 -14.99 -14.03
C LYS A 173 -24.48 -15.44 -12.92
N LYS A 174 -23.98 -15.66 -11.70
CA LYS A 174 -24.84 -15.97 -10.54
C LYS A 174 -25.63 -14.74 -10.11
N VAL A 175 -24.98 -13.58 -10.06
CA VAL A 175 -25.62 -12.27 -9.78
C VAL A 175 -26.72 -11.96 -10.81
N GLU A 176 -26.46 -12.23 -12.09
CA GLU A 176 -27.47 -12.09 -13.15
C GLU A 176 -28.71 -12.96 -12.88
N GLY A 177 -28.51 -14.19 -12.40
CA GLY A 177 -29.58 -15.07 -11.94
C GLY A 177 -30.42 -14.43 -10.84
N THR A 178 -29.76 -13.90 -9.80
CA THR A 178 -30.41 -13.20 -8.69
C THR A 178 -31.20 -11.98 -9.16
N PHE A 179 -30.64 -11.17 -10.06
CA PHE A 179 -31.34 -10.01 -10.62
C PHE A 179 -32.55 -10.40 -11.43
N ARG A 180 -32.46 -11.45 -12.25
CA ARG A 180 -33.59 -11.92 -13.06
C ARG A 180 -34.72 -12.55 -12.22
N SER A 181 -34.42 -13.04 -11.03
CA SER A 181 -35.42 -13.55 -10.08
C SER A 181 -36.01 -12.48 -9.16
N CYS A 182 -35.52 -11.24 -9.22
CA CYS A 182 -36.02 -10.13 -8.42
C CYS A 182 -37.19 -9.44 -9.13
N ASP A 183 -38.34 -9.36 -8.45
CA ASP A 183 -39.56 -8.77 -9.02
C ASP A 183 -39.43 -7.26 -9.30
N THR A 184 -38.53 -6.56 -8.59
CA THR A 184 -38.28 -5.12 -8.78
C THR A 184 -37.39 -4.84 -10.00
N ILE A 185 -36.54 -5.79 -10.39
CA ILE A 185 -35.60 -5.60 -11.50
C ILE A 185 -36.26 -6.09 -12.79
N GLN A 186 -36.46 -5.17 -13.73
CA GLN A 186 -36.96 -5.57 -15.06
C GLN A 186 -35.93 -6.49 -15.75
N PRO A 187 -36.36 -7.62 -16.35
CA PRO A 187 -35.42 -8.62 -16.89
C PRO A 187 -34.42 -8.07 -17.92
N HIS A 188 -34.79 -7.03 -18.67
CA HIS A 188 -33.91 -6.39 -19.65
C HIS A 188 -32.83 -5.49 -19.00
N LEU A 189 -33.04 -5.02 -17.77
CA LEU A 189 -32.08 -4.20 -17.02
C LEU A 189 -31.01 -5.06 -16.34
N ALA A 190 -31.33 -6.30 -15.96
CA ALA A 190 -30.39 -7.22 -15.30
C ALA A 190 -29.07 -7.37 -16.08
N LYS A 191 -29.13 -7.50 -17.40
CA LYS A 191 -27.95 -7.61 -18.26
C LYS A 191 -27.11 -6.32 -18.27
N ALA A 192 -27.77 -5.16 -18.33
CA ALA A 192 -27.10 -3.87 -18.30
C ALA A 192 -26.41 -3.64 -16.95
N TYR A 193 -27.06 -4.01 -15.85
CA TYR A 193 -26.51 -3.88 -14.50
C TYR A 193 -25.28 -4.76 -14.30
N VAL A 194 -25.34 -6.01 -14.75
CA VAL A 194 -24.20 -6.95 -14.71
C VAL A 194 -23.05 -6.46 -15.58
N THR A 195 -23.34 -5.85 -16.73
CA THR A 195 -22.29 -5.29 -17.61
C THR A 195 -21.56 -4.15 -16.93
N LYS A 196 -22.28 -3.23 -16.26
CA LYS A 196 -21.65 -2.14 -15.49
C LYS A 196 -20.81 -2.66 -14.32
N ALA A 197 -21.30 -3.67 -13.60
CA ALA A 197 -20.52 -4.32 -12.54
C ALA A 197 -19.27 -5.02 -13.09
N ARG A 198 -19.37 -5.65 -14.27
CA ARG A 198 -18.23 -6.26 -14.96
C ARG A 198 -17.16 -5.25 -15.35
N GLU A 199 -17.55 -4.11 -15.91
CA GLU A 199 -16.62 -3.02 -16.25
C GLU A 199 -15.82 -2.59 -15.02
N ALA A 200 -16.50 -2.41 -13.88
CA ALA A 200 -15.85 -2.08 -12.61
C ALA A 200 -14.91 -3.18 -12.10
N ALA A 201 -15.34 -4.44 -12.16
CA ALA A 201 -14.53 -5.57 -11.74
C ALA A 201 -13.26 -5.73 -12.58
N VAL A 202 -13.37 -5.63 -13.92
CA VAL A 202 -12.24 -5.78 -14.83
C VAL A 202 -11.26 -4.62 -14.68
N PHE A 203 -11.78 -3.38 -14.58
CA PHE A 203 -10.95 -2.21 -14.31
C PHE A 203 -10.15 -2.41 -13.02
N TRP A 204 -10.82 -2.78 -11.92
CA TRP A 204 -10.18 -2.99 -10.63
C TRP A 204 -9.09 -4.08 -10.66
N LEU A 205 -9.37 -5.22 -11.29
CA LEU A 205 -8.37 -6.28 -11.45
C LEU A 205 -7.18 -5.85 -12.31
N THR A 206 -7.40 -4.99 -13.29
CA THR A 206 -6.33 -4.48 -14.17
C THR A 206 -5.43 -3.51 -13.41
N GLU A 207 -6.01 -2.63 -12.60
CA GLU A 207 -5.24 -1.72 -11.74
C GLU A 207 -4.43 -2.48 -10.68
N LEU A 208 -5.04 -3.48 -10.02
CA LEU A 208 -4.31 -4.32 -9.06
C LEU A 208 -3.19 -5.12 -9.72
N GLN A 209 -3.41 -5.65 -10.93
CA GLN A 209 -2.35 -6.32 -11.69
C GLN A 209 -1.24 -5.35 -12.08
N ALA A 210 -1.57 -4.10 -12.44
CA ALA A 210 -0.57 -3.09 -12.75
C ALA A 210 0.26 -2.69 -11.52
N GLU A 211 -0.33 -2.69 -10.32
CA GLU A 211 0.40 -2.54 -9.06
C GLU A 211 1.30 -3.74 -8.78
N GLU A 212 0.79 -4.97 -8.91
CA GLU A 212 1.57 -6.22 -8.76
C GLU A 212 2.74 -6.29 -9.77
N ASP A 213 2.51 -5.90 -11.03
CA ASP A 213 3.51 -5.91 -12.10
C ASP A 213 4.51 -4.74 -11.99
N ALA A 214 4.17 -3.68 -11.24
CA ALA A 214 5.04 -2.53 -11.01
C ALA A 214 6.04 -2.74 -9.85
N GLU A 215 5.92 -3.82 -9.06
CA GLU A 215 6.95 -4.28 -8.13
C GLU A 215 8.16 -4.85 -8.90
N VAL A 216 8.85 -4.00 -9.67
CA VAL A 216 10.16 -4.31 -10.23
C VAL A 216 11.19 -3.89 -9.19
N GLU A 217 11.75 -4.85 -8.44
CA GLU A 217 12.85 -4.59 -7.50
C GLU A 217 13.97 -3.80 -8.21
N THR A 218 14.14 -2.54 -7.83
CA THR A 218 15.17 -1.67 -8.40
C THR A 218 16.48 -1.83 -7.64
N PRO A 219 17.64 -1.55 -8.26
CA PRO A 219 18.91 -1.50 -7.54
C PRO A 219 18.87 -0.58 -6.31
N GLU A 220 18.12 0.51 -6.40
CA GLU A 220 17.91 1.44 -5.30
C GLU A 220 17.19 0.77 -4.10
N ASP A 221 16.31 -0.20 -4.34
CA ASP A 221 15.61 -0.97 -3.31
C ASP A 221 16.56 -1.93 -2.59
N ASP A 222 17.46 -2.61 -3.33
CA ASP A 222 18.58 -3.37 -2.74
C ASP A 222 19.37 -2.47 -1.78
N GLY A 223 19.74 -1.28 -2.27
CA GLY A 223 20.52 -0.30 -1.53
C GLY A 223 19.88 0.10 -0.20
N ARG A 224 18.59 0.42 -0.22
CA ARG A 224 17.83 0.81 0.98
C ARG A 224 17.65 -0.36 1.94
N SER A 225 17.35 -1.56 1.42
CA SER A 225 17.18 -2.79 2.19
C SER A 225 18.46 -3.16 2.94
N PHE A 226 19.60 -3.22 2.25
CA PHE A 226 20.89 -3.50 2.90
C PHE A 226 21.32 -2.42 3.89
N ALA A 227 20.99 -1.14 3.63
CA ALA A 227 21.24 -0.07 4.59
C ALA A 227 20.48 -0.28 5.91
N ASP A 228 19.21 -0.68 5.84
CA ASP A 228 18.41 -1.01 7.02
C ASP A 228 18.93 -2.26 7.74
N ALA A 229 19.34 -3.29 7.00
CA ALA A 229 19.95 -4.49 7.58
C ALA A 229 21.25 -4.16 8.36
N VAL A 230 22.16 -3.40 7.74
CA VAL A 230 23.43 -2.98 8.36
C VAL A 230 23.19 -2.12 9.62
N ARG A 231 22.18 -1.25 9.59
CA ARG A 231 21.83 -0.38 10.72
C ARG A 231 21.41 -1.16 11.97
N LYS A 232 20.77 -2.32 11.83
CA LYS A 232 20.33 -3.17 12.95
C LYS A 232 21.48 -3.65 13.85
N GLU A 233 22.70 -3.61 13.34
CA GLU A 233 23.91 -4.05 14.05
C GLU A 233 24.45 -3.02 15.06
N GLY A 234 23.86 -1.82 15.15
CA GLY A 234 24.27 -0.80 16.12
C GLY A 234 25.62 -0.16 15.77
N LEU A 235 25.90 -0.03 14.48
CA LEU A 235 27.13 0.53 13.93
C LEU A 235 27.10 2.06 13.88
N THR A 236 28.27 2.66 13.76
CA THR A 236 28.39 4.07 13.38
C THR A 236 28.10 4.25 11.88
N TYR A 237 27.72 5.46 11.46
CA TYR A 237 27.53 5.78 10.04
C TYR A 237 28.71 5.35 9.15
N GLU A 238 29.94 5.66 9.53
CA GLU A 238 31.15 5.30 8.76
C GLU A 238 31.33 3.78 8.62
N GLN A 239 31.09 3.03 9.70
CA GLN A 239 31.15 1.57 9.69
C GLN A 239 30.04 0.98 8.81
N ALA A 240 28.84 1.56 8.86
CA ALA A 240 27.72 1.12 8.08
C ALA A 240 27.92 1.34 6.57
N VAL A 241 28.47 2.50 6.18
CA VAL A 241 28.79 2.80 4.76
C VAL A 241 29.81 1.80 4.21
N LEU A 242 30.88 1.51 4.97
CA LEU A 242 31.88 0.52 4.57
C LEU A 242 31.25 -0.87 4.40
N LYS A 243 30.40 -1.28 5.34
CA LYS A 243 29.76 -2.60 5.32
C LYS A 243 28.74 -2.74 4.20
N LEU A 244 27.95 -1.69 3.93
CA LEU A 244 27.04 -1.61 2.78
C LEU A 244 27.80 -1.80 1.47
N GLY A 245 28.95 -1.13 1.30
CA GLY A 245 29.80 -1.29 0.12
C GLY A 245 30.31 -2.72 -0.08
N GLN A 246 30.62 -3.43 0.99
CA GLN A 246 31.00 -4.85 0.95
C GLN A 246 29.82 -5.73 0.50
N TYR A 247 28.66 -5.57 1.13
CA TYR A 247 27.46 -6.38 0.78
C TYR A 247 27.03 -6.19 -0.67
N LEU A 248 26.97 -4.95 -1.15
CA LEU A 248 26.61 -4.69 -2.54
C LEU A 248 27.71 -5.15 -3.52
N GLY A 249 28.98 -5.08 -3.12
CA GLY A 249 30.08 -5.67 -3.89
C GLY A 249 29.93 -7.18 -4.07
N ASP A 250 29.61 -7.89 -3.00
CA ASP A 250 29.40 -9.34 -3.01
C ASP A 250 28.13 -9.74 -3.77
N LEU A 251 27.03 -8.99 -3.63
CA LEU A 251 25.78 -9.25 -4.37
C LEU A 251 25.98 -9.12 -5.88
N TYR A 252 26.44 -7.95 -6.33
CA TYR A 252 26.52 -7.63 -7.76
C TYR A 252 27.65 -8.38 -8.49
N SER A 253 28.69 -8.81 -7.77
CA SER A 253 29.72 -9.71 -8.35
C SER A 253 29.21 -11.13 -8.60
N ASN A 254 28.17 -11.56 -7.86
CA ASN A 254 27.58 -12.90 -7.96
C ASN A 254 26.27 -12.94 -8.76
N ILE A 255 25.65 -11.79 -9.07
CA ILE A 255 24.42 -11.71 -9.85
C ILE A 255 24.62 -12.23 -11.28
N ARG A 256 23.68 -13.04 -11.77
CA ARG A 256 23.68 -13.63 -13.12
C ARG A 256 22.28 -13.53 -13.72
N ASN A 257 22.20 -13.46 -15.05
CA ASN A 257 20.97 -13.66 -15.81
C ASN A 257 20.45 -15.10 -15.61
N GLU A 258 19.20 -15.36 -16.00
CA GLU A 258 18.58 -16.70 -15.96
C GLU A 258 19.39 -17.76 -16.73
N ASP A 259 20.09 -17.34 -17.79
CA ASP A 259 20.97 -18.19 -18.60
C ASP A 259 22.37 -18.41 -17.98
N GLY A 260 22.61 -17.87 -16.78
CA GLY A 260 23.86 -17.97 -16.03
C GLY A 260 24.95 -16.98 -16.47
N THR A 261 24.68 -16.11 -17.43
CA THR A 261 25.64 -15.09 -17.87
C THR A 261 25.76 -13.93 -16.88
N PRO A 262 26.91 -13.25 -16.77
CA PRO A 262 27.03 -12.03 -15.97
C PRO A 262 26.10 -10.93 -16.46
N LEU A 263 25.52 -10.18 -15.52
CA LEU A 263 24.66 -9.05 -15.83
C LEU A 263 25.50 -7.90 -16.40
N ALA A 264 25.19 -7.44 -17.62
CA ALA A 264 26.02 -6.48 -18.35
C ALA A 264 26.11 -5.09 -17.67
N ASP A 265 25.09 -4.72 -16.91
CA ASP A 265 24.95 -3.44 -16.19
C ASP A 265 25.18 -3.58 -14.68
N ALA A 266 25.75 -4.70 -14.21
CA ALA A 266 25.96 -4.98 -12.78
C ALA A 266 26.64 -3.84 -12.00
N GLU A 267 27.68 -3.23 -12.56
CA GLU A 267 28.39 -2.12 -11.91
C GLU A 267 27.56 -0.82 -11.86
N GLU A 268 26.74 -0.56 -12.88
CA GLU A 268 25.84 0.61 -12.87
C GLU A 268 24.74 0.42 -11.80
N ARG A 269 24.15 -0.78 -11.75
CA ARG A 269 23.14 -1.13 -10.74
C ARG A 269 23.72 -1.07 -9.33
N LYS A 270 24.91 -1.64 -9.11
CA LYS A 270 25.64 -1.53 -7.84
C LYS A 270 25.87 -0.08 -7.42
N HIS A 271 26.22 0.81 -8.36
CA HIS A 271 26.43 2.22 -8.05
C HIS A 271 25.12 2.91 -7.61
N LYS A 272 24.01 2.64 -8.30
CA LYS A 272 22.66 3.13 -7.94
C LYS A 272 22.25 2.62 -6.54
N ALA A 273 22.40 1.32 -6.30
CA ALA A 273 22.15 0.71 -5.00
C ALA A 273 22.99 1.34 -3.89
N TYR A 274 24.29 1.50 -4.12
CA TYR A 274 25.20 2.08 -3.14
C TYR A 274 24.82 3.53 -2.81
N LYS A 275 24.52 4.33 -3.82
CA LYS A 275 24.08 5.72 -3.62
C LYS A 275 22.80 5.79 -2.80
N ALA A 276 21.77 5.02 -3.18
CA ALA A 276 20.50 4.98 -2.46
C ALA A 276 20.67 4.52 -1.00
N GLY A 277 21.49 3.50 -0.76
CA GLY A 277 21.78 3.01 0.58
C GLY A 277 22.60 3.99 1.43
N VAL A 278 23.55 4.72 0.86
CA VAL A 278 24.30 5.76 1.57
C VAL A 278 23.40 6.93 1.95
N GLU A 279 22.56 7.40 1.03
CA GLU A 279 21.55 8.45 1.30
C GLU A 279 20.61 8.02 2.44
N ARG A 280 20.23 6.73 2.44
CA ARG A 280 19.41 6.12 3.49
C ARG A 280 20.10 6.10 4.85
N LEU A 281 21.38 5.70 4.91
CA LEU A 281 22.17 5.74 6.14
C LEU A 281 22.38 7.18 6.64
N ALA A 282 22.61 8.12 5.73
CA ALA A 282 22.83 9.53 6.04
C ALA A 282 21.58 10.17 6.66
N TYR A 283 20.40 9.87 6.10
CA TYR A 283 19.10 10.23 6.66
C TYR A 283 18.97 9.80 8.12
N PHE A 284 19.25 8.52 8.43
CA PHE A 284 19.15 8.01 9.80
C PHE A 284 20.23 8.56 10.75
N ALA A 285 21.42 8.88 10.24
CA ALA A 285 22.48 9.50 11.01
C ALA A 285 22.26 11.00 11.25
N GLY A 286 21.28 11.63 10.57
CA GLY A 286 21.06 13.08 10.64
C GLY A 286 22.20 13.88 10.01
N VAL A 287 22.90 13.31 9.03
CA VAL A 287 24.00 13.94 8.29
C VAL A 287 23.57 14.21 6.86
N SER A 288 24.06 15.30 6.27
CA SER A 288 23.89 15.55 4.84
C SER A 288 24.68 14.51 4.05
N ALA A 289 24.00 13.78 3.16
CA ALA A 289 24.58 12.80 2.25
C ALA A 289 25.58 13.42 1.27
#